data_AF-A0A223AT83-F1
#
_entry.id   AF-A0A223AT83-F1
#
_cell.length_a   1.000
_cell.length_b   1.000
_cell.length_c   1.000
_cell.angle_alpha   90.00
_cell.angle_beta   90.00
_cell.angle_gamma   90.00
#
_symmetry.space_group_name_H-M   'P 1'
#
loop_
_entity.id
_entity.type
_entity.pdbx_description
1 polymer ?
#
loop_
_entity_poly.entity_id
_entity_poly.type
_entity_poly.pdbx_seq_one_letter_code
_entity_poly.pdbx_strand_id
1 'polypeptide(L)'
;MISVCVSSVIIVKEYGAYKKQSEKLKEEWKKENFKISLVFDLDTTKKNNILTWQKGRNTDAIIRYLNDEGYPVTYEEIEKTKAEFEDVVDNTEAQRNRKKIMKMIDDYCDKMNLKVHNADECHLTILDDMKKKGYGWDYGY
;
A
#
# COMPACT_ATOMS: atom_id res chain seq x y z
N MET A 1 -18.26 -34.70 33.96
CA MET A 1 -16.98 -34.27 33.34
C MET A 1 -17.10 -34.36 31.81
N ILE A 2 -17.99 -33.56 31.19
CA ILE A 2 -18.23 -33.54 29.72
C ILE A 2 -18.36 -32.08 29.20
N SER A 3 -18.73 -31.13 30.07
CA SER A 3 -18.87 -29.71 29.72
C SER A 3 -17.55 -28.96 29.43
N VAL A 4 -16.40 -29.46 29.93
CA VAL A 4 -15.08 -28.81 29.75
C VAL A 4 -14.46 -29.14 28.37
N CYS A 5 -14.82 -30.28 27.76
CA CYS A 5 -14.26 -30.71 26.47
C CYS A 5 -14.92 -30.01 25.27
N VAL A 6 -16.23 -29.72 25.35
CA VAL A 6 -16.95 -29.06 24.25
C VAL A 6 -16.58 -27.58 24.15
N SER A 7 -16.43 -26.91 25.31
CA SER A 7 -15.99 -25.52 25.39
C SER A 7 -14.56 -25.32 24.85
N SER A 8 -13.63 -26.21 25.19
CA SER A 8 -12.25 -26.14 24.67
C SER A 8 -12.16 -26.42 23.16
N VAL A 9 -12.98 -27.30 22.58
CA VAL A 9 -13.04 -27.50 21.12
C VAL A 9 -13.61 -26.27 20.39
N ILE A 10 -14.61 -25.59 20.96
CA ILE A 10 -15.18 -24.37 20.39
C ILE A 10 -14.15 -23.22 20.43
N ILE A 11 -13.48 -23.02 21.56
CA ILE A 11 -12.42 -22.01 21.72
C ILE A 11 -11.28 -22.24 20.72
N VAL A 12 -10.84 -23.50 20.54
CA VAL A 12 -9.76 -23.83 19.58
C VAL A 12 -10.19 -23.56 18.13
N LYS A 13 -11.45 -23.83 17.77
CA LYS A 13 -11.99 -23.54 16.43
C LYS A 13 -12.14 -22.04 16.17
N GLU A 14 -12.65 -21.29 17.14
CA GLU A 14 -12.76 -19.83 17.06
C GLU A 14 -11.40 -19.15 16.99
N TYR A 15 -10.43 -19.62 17.79
CA TYR A 15 -9.04 -19.15 17.73
C TYR A 15 -8.38 -19.47 16.38
N GLY A 16 -8.64 -20.65 15.82
CA GLY A 16 -8.16 -21.03 14.49
C GLY A 16 -8.73 -20.16 13.36
N ALA A 17 -10.04 -19.85 13.42
CA ALA A 17 -10.69 -18.96 12.47
C ALA A 17 -10.15 -17.52 12.57
N TYR A 18 -10.01 -17.01 13.80
CA TYR A 18 -9.43 -15.70 14.06
C TYR A 18 -7.99 -15.58 13.54
N LYS A 19 -7.15 -16.59 13.83
CA LYS A 19 -5.76 -16.62 13.37
C LYS A 19 -5.68 -16.59 11.84
N LYS A 20 -6.51 -17.39 11.16
CA LYS A 20 -6.57 -17.41 9.68
C LYS A 20 -7.01 -16.07 9.09
N GLN A 21 -7.98 -15.40 9.73
CA GLN A 21 -8.42 -14.07 9.31
C GLN A 21 -7.33 -13.01 9.52
N SER A 22 -6.63 -13.05 10.67
CA SER A 22 -5.51 -12.17 10.97
C SER A 22 -4.36 -12.34 9.96
N GLU A 23 -3.99 -13.57 9.62
CA GLU A 23 -2.96 -13.87 8.62
C GLU A 23 -3.35 -13.34 7.23
N LYS A 24 -4.60 -13.51 6.82
CA LYS A 24 -5.10 -12.96 5.55
C LYS A 24 -5.00 -11.43 5.50
N LEU A 25 -5.40 -10.75 6.57
CA LEU A 25 -5.30 -9.30 6.68
C LEU A 25 -3.83 -8.83 6.68
N LYS A 26 -2.92 -9.57 7.33
CA LYS A 26 -1.47 -9.32 7.27
C LYS A 26 -0.93 -9.43 5.84
N GLU A 27 -1.41 -10.39 5.05
CA GLU A 27 -1.00 -10.53 3.64
C GLU A 27 -1.54 -9.40 2.77
N GLU A 28 -2.82 -9.04 2.91
CA GLU A 28 -3.43 -7.90 2.20
C GLU A 28 -2.67 -6.62 2.52
N TRP A 29 -2.35 -6.39 3.81
CA TRP A 29 -1.54 -5.27 4.26
C TRP A 29 -0.18 -5.16 3.57
N LYS A 30 0.54 -6.28 3.50
CA LYS A 30 1.85 -6.35 2.84
C LYS A 30 1.73 -6.03 1.36
N LYS A 31 0.68 -6.54 0.70
CA LYS A 31 0.42 -6.27 -0.73
C LYS A 31 0.11 -4.80 -0.98
N GLU A 32 -0.72 -4.18 -0.15
CA GLU A 32 -1.05 -2.77 -0.27
C GLU A 32 0.17 -1.88 -0.02
N ASN A 33 0.95 -2.13 1.05
CA ASN A 33 2.18 -1.38 1.30
C ASN A 33 3.20 -1.56 0.17
N PHE A 34 3.33 -2.77 -0.38
CA PHE A 34 4.19 -3.02 -1.54
C PHE A 34 3.72 -2.21 -2.76
N LYS A 35 2.42 -2.20 -3.05
CA LYS A 35 1.84 -1.41 -4.14
C LYS A 35 2.09 0.08 -3.98
N ILE A 36 1.88 0.64 -2.79
CA ILE A 36 2.16 2.05 -2.50
C ILE A 36 3.65 2.33 -2.69
N SER A 37 4.52 1.48 -2.14
CA SER A 37 5.98 1.67 -2.25
C SER A 37 6.44 1.70 -3.70
N LEU A 38 5.87 0.83 -4.54
CA LEU A 38 6.24 0.75 -5.93
C LEU A 38 5.71 1.94 -6.74
N VAL A 39 4.43 2.26 -6.61
CA VAL A 39 3.80 3.37 -7.36
C VAL A 39 4.53 4.69 -7.12
N PHE A 40 4.89 4.97 -5.86
CA PHE A 40 5.55 6.21 -5.47
C PHE A 40 7.08 6.16 -5.54
N ASP A 41 7.66 5.12 -6.15
CA ASP A 41 9.11 4.95 -6.26
C ASP A 41 9.79 5.12 -4.89
N LEU A 42 9.25 4.50 -3.84
CA LEU A 42 9.81 4.58 -2.50
C LEU A 42 11.01 3.65 -2.39
N ASP A 43 12.12 4.17 -1.91
CA ASP A 43 13.28 3.35 -1.59
C ASP A 43 13.01 2.56 -0.29
N THR A 44 12.87 1.24 -0.46
CA THR A 44 12.70 0.27 0.63
C THR A 44 13.99 -0.53 0.92
N THR A 45 15.10 -0.19 0.24
CA THR A 45 16.33 -0.99 0.16
C THR A 45 17.25 -0.92 1.38
N LYS A 46 16.90 -0.18 2.44
CA LYS A 46 17.50 -0.40 3.77
C LYS A 46 16.98 -1.70 4.39
N LYS A 47 17.49 -2.81 3.84
CA LYS A 47 17.48 -4.22 4.31
C LYS A 47 16.21 -4.66 5.06
N ASN A 48 15.36 -5.40 4.35
CA ASN A 48 14.35 -6.31 4.92
C ASN A 48 13.27 -5.70 5.82
N ASN A 49 13.14 -4.37 5.87
CA ASN A 49 12.12 -3.74 6.69
C ASN A 49 11.11 -2.97 5.83
N ILE A 50 9.86 -3.41 5.86
CA ILE A 50 8.67 -2.72 5.31
C ILE A 50 8.46 -1.32 5.97
N LEU A 51 9.36 -0.93 6.89
CA LEU A 51 9.30 0.21 7.81
C LEU A 51 10.28 1.33 7.52
N THR A 52 10.98 1.34 6.39
CA THR A 52 11.77 2.51 5.98
C THR A 52 11.28 2.99 4.63
N TRP A 53 10.30 3.89 4.66
CA TRP A 53 9.87 4.63 3.48
C TRP A 53 10.84 5.78 3.35
N GLN A 54 11.65 5.75 2.30
CA GLN A 54 12.45 6.89 1.90
C GLN A 54 11.96 7.32 0.52
N LYS A 55 11.97 8.62 0.25
CA LYS A 55 11.74 9.11 -1.11
C LYS A 55 12.80 8.48 -2.00
N GLY A 56 12.36 7.73 -3.00
CA GLY A 56 13.24 7.37 -4.10
C GLY A 56 13.32 8.52 -5.08
N ARG A 57 13.87 8.22 -6.25
CA ARG A 57 14.35 9.24 -7.17
C ARG A 57 13.22 10.06 -7.79
N ASN A 58 12.08 9.42 -8.06
CA ASN A 58 10.95 10.06 -8.74
C ASN A 58 9.76 10.37 -7.81
N THR A 59 9.84 10.07 -6.51
CA THR A 59 8.72 10.20 -5.57
C THR A 59 8.05 11.58 -5.63
N ASP A 60 8.82 12.67 -5.54
CA ASP A 60 8.28 14.02 -5.55
C ASP A 60 7.67 14.41 -6.91
N ALA A 61 8.25 13.92 -8.01
CA ALA A 61 7.73 14.15 -9.35
C ALA A 61 6.39 13.43 -9.57
N ILE A 62 6.27 12.18 -9.10
CA ILE A 62 5.04 11.38 -9.14
C ILE A 62 3.95 12.04 -8.29
N ILE A 63 4.26 12.48 -7.07
CA ILE A 63 3.29 13.18 -6.21
C ILE A 63 2.78 14.46 -6.88
N ARG A 64 3.68 15.28 -7.42
CA ARG A 64 3.29 16.51 -8.13
C ARG A 64 2.39 16.19 -9.32
N TYR A 65 2.79 15.23 -10.15
CA TYR A 65 2.01 14.80 -11.31
C TYR A 65 0.60 14.32 -10.93
N LEU A 66 0.48 13.44 -9.95
CA LEU A 66 -0.83 12.93 -9.51
C LEU A 66 -1.71 14.05 -8.93
N ASN A 67 -1.12 14.99 -8.19
CA ASN A 67 -1.84 16.16 -7.68
C ASN A 67 -2.39 17.03 -8.83
N ASP A 68 -1.58 17.27 -9.87
CA ASP A 68 -2.00 18.03 -11.05
C ASP A 68 -3.07 17.29 -11.88
N GLU A 69 -3.10 15.96 -11.84
CA GLU A 69 -4.14 15.11 -12.44
C GLU A 69 -5.45 15.03 -11.63
N GLY A 70 -5.51 15.70 -10.46
CA GLY A 70 -6.68 15.71 -9.59
C GLY A 70 -6.72 14.61 -8.54
N TYR A 71 -5.59 13.96 -8.27
CA TYR A 71 -5.43 12.87 -7.31
C TYR A 71 -4.55 13.32 -6.10
N PRO A 72 -5.10 14.12 -5.16
CA PRO A 72 -4.32 14.79 -4.13
C PRO A 72 -3.73 13.83 -3.09
N VAL A 73 -2.41 13.89 -2.94
CA VAL A 73 -1.63 13.18 -1.93
C VAL A 73 -0.37 13.94 -1.54
N THR A 74 0.06 13.72 -0.31
CA THR A 74 1.32 14.25 0.23
C THR A 74 2.25 13.11 0.62
N TYR A 75 3.55 13.41 0.66
CA TYR A 75 4.53 12.44 1.18
C TYR A 75 4.26 12.09 2.65
N GLU A 76 3.75 13.02 3.47
CA GLU A 76 3.39 12.75 4.86
C GLU A 76 2.26 11.72 4.97
N GLU A 77 1.21 11.84 4.15
CA GLU A 77 0.12 10.86 4.11
C GLU A 77 0.61 9.48 3.67
N ILE A 78 1.50 9.45 2.68
CA ILE A 78 2.21 8.25 2.24
C ILE A 78 2.98 7.70 3.44
N GLU A 79 3.94 8.42 4.00
CA GLU A 79 4.76 7.99 5.13
C GLU A 79 3.94 7.49 6.33
N LYS A 80 2.78 8.06 6.64
CA LYS A 80 1.90 7.59 7.73
C LYS A 80 1.27 6.22 7.49
N THR A 81 1.29 5.71 6.26
CA THR A 81 0.91 4.32 5.95
C THR A 81 2.06 3.33 6.19
N LYS A 82 3.25 3.81 6.54
CA LYS A 82 4.36 3.01 7.05
C LYS A 82 4.10 2.56 8.49
N ALA A 83 3.50 1.40 8.66
CA ALA A 83 3.45 0.76 9.97
C ALA A 83 3.24 -0.76 9.86
N GLU A 84 3.75 -1.49 10.86
CA GLU A 84 3.55 -2.93 10.98
C GLU A 84 2.06 -3.23 11.13
N PHE A 85 1.60 -4.37 10.61
CA PHE A 85 0.19 -4.73 10.73
C PHE A 85 -0.27 -4.73 12.20
N GLU A 86 0.59 -5.19 13.11
CA GLU A 86 0.32 -5.31 14.55
C GLU A 86 0.16 -3.94 15.23
N ASP A 87 0.92 -2.93 14.78
CA ASP A 87 0.82 -1.55 15.27
C ASP A 87 -0.41 -0.79 14.72
N VAL A 88 -1.12 -1.39 13.75
CA VAL A 88 -2.16 -0.67 12.99
C VAL A 88 -3.53 -1.32 13.06
N VAL A 89 -3.66 -2.47 13.69
CA VAL A 89 -4.99 -2.98 14.07
C VAL A 89 -5.75 -1.90 14.89
N ASP A 90 -5.03 -1.07 15.66
CA ASP A 90 -5.59 0.02 16.46
C ASP A 90 -5.31 1.46 15.93
N ASN A 91 -4.41 1.64 14.95
CA ASN A 91 -4.09 2.96 14.39
C ASN A 91 -5.04 3.35 13.24
N THR A 92 -6.07 4.12 13.57
CA THR A 92 -7.10 4.56 12.61
C THR A 92 -6.58 5.52 11.53
N GLU A 93 -5.51 6.27 11.76
CA GLU A 93 -4.98 7.23 10.78
C GLU A 93 -4.22 6.51 9.66
N ALA A 94 -3.34 5.57 10.02
CA ALA A 94 -2.61 4.76 9.05
C ALA A 94 -3.54 3.92 8.17
N GLN A 95 -4.65 3.40 8.72
CA GLN A 95 -5.68 2.70 7.94
C GLN A 95 -6.42 3.64 6.99
N ARG A 96 -6.82 4.83 7.46
CA ARG A 96 -7.52 5.84 6.63
C ARG A 96 -6.66 6.32 5.48
N ASN A 97 -5.40 6.66 5.75
CA ASN A 97 -4.47 7.11 4.72
C ASN A 97 -4.22 6.01 3.68
N ARG A 98 -4.08 4.75 4.10
CA ARG A 98 -3.89 3.63 3.15
C ARG A 98 -5.11 3.43 2.27
N LYS A 99 -6.32 3.40 2.85
CA LYS A 99 -7.56 3.29 2.07
C LYS A 99 -7.70 4.44 1.08
N LYS A 100 -7.38 5.67 1.50
CA LYS A 100 -7.38 6.86 0.62
C LYS A 100 -6.39 6.68 -0.54
N ILE A 101 -5.14 6.34 -0.24
CA ILE A 101 -4.06 6.23 -1.24
C ILE A 101 -4.33 5.07 -2.19
N MET A 102 -4.72 3.90 -1.69
CA MET A 102 -5.05 2.73 -2.51
C MET A 102 -6.19 3.03 -3.47
N LYS A 103 -7.27 3.65 -2.98
CA LYS A 103 -8.39 4.07 -3.82
C LYS A 103 -7.94 5.05 -4.90
N MET A 104 -7.12 6.04 -4.54
CA MET A 104 -6.60 7.00 -5.50
C MET A 104 -5.74 6.34 -6.59
N ILE A 105 -4.89 5.39 -6.22
CA ILE A 105 -4.12 4.59 -7.18
C ILE A 105 -5.09 3.85 -8.11
N ASP A 106 -6.08 3.15 -7.57
CA ASP A 106 -7.05 2.40 -8.36
C ASP A 106 -7.86 3.29 -9.31
N ASP A 107 -8.38 4.42 -8.82
CA ASP A 107 -9.13 5.39 -9.62
C ASP A 107 -8.27 5.98 -10.77
N TYR A 108 -6.96 6.15 -10.56
CA TYR A 108 -6.03 6.57 -11.61
C TYR A 108 -5.77 5.44 -12.62
N CYS A 109 -5.48 4.22 -12.15
CA CYS A 109 -5.25 3.08 -13.03
C CYS A 109 -6.50 2.79 -13.90
N ASP A 110 -7.71 2.95 -13.34
CA ASP A 110 -8.99 2.81 -14.03
C ASP A 110 -9.19 3.88 -15.11
N LYS A 111 -8.87 5.15 -14.80
CA LYS A 111 -8.89 6.26 -15.78
C LYS A 111 -7.97 5.95 -16.97
N MET A 112 -6.85 5.25 -16.72
CA MET A 112 -5.90 4.83 -17.75
C MET A 112 -6.28 3.51 -18.44
N ASN A 113 -7.43 2.91 -18.09
CA ASN A 113 -7.96 1.65 -18.64
C ASN A 113 -6.98 0.46 -18.48
N LEU A 114 -6.28 0.41 -17.35
CA LEU A 114 -5.39 -0.70 -17.01
C LEU A 114 -6.21 -1.92 -16.60
N LYS A 115 -6.17 -2.99 -17.41
CA LYS A 115 -6.95 -4.22 -17.20
C LYS A 115 -6.58 -4.98 -15.93
N VAL A 116 -5.43 -4.69 -15.34
CA VAL A 116 -4.95 -5.32 -14.13
C VAL A 116 -4.51 -4.20 -13.20
N HIS A 117 -5.05 -4.16 -11.97
CA HIS A 117 -4.56 -3.31 -10.89
C HIS A 117 -3.20 -3.81 -10.35
N ASN A 118 -2.29 -4.19 -11.27
CA ASN A 118 -0.93 -4.56 -10.96
C ASN A 118 -0.15 -3.27 -10.67
N ALA A 119 0.57 -3.29 -9.54
CA ALA A 119 1.34 -2.15 -9.09
C ALA A 119 2.48 -1.79 -10.07
N ASP A 120 3.12 -2.78 -10.70
CA ASP A 120 4.18 -2.57 -11.70
C ASP A 120 3.64 -1.83 -12.94
N GLU A 121 2.53 -2.32 -13.49
CA GLU A 121 1.90 -1.73 -14.67
C GLU A 121 1.39 -0.32 -14.39
N CYS A 122 0.81 -0.09 -13.21
CA CYS A 122 0.32 1.23 -12.85
C CYS A 122 1.48 2.22 -12.62
N HIS A 123 2.57 1.79 -11.98
CA HIS A 123 3.78 2.61 -11.85
C HIS A 123 4.37 2.99 -13.22
N LEU A 124 4.57 2.02 -14.11
CA LEU A 124 5.09 2.27 -15.46
C LEU A 124 4.18 3.19 -16.28
N THR A 125 2.86 3.04 -16.14
CA THR A 125 1.89 3.89 -16.84
C THR A 125 1.94 5.33 -16.35
N ILE A 126 2.07 5.54 -15.03
CA ILE A 126 2.27 6.87 -14.44
C ILE A 126 3.53 7.51 -15.03
N LEU A 127 4.64 6.78 -15.06
CA LEU A 127 5.89 7.28 -15.63
C LEU A 127 5.74 7.60 -17.13
N ASP A 128 5.10 6.75 -17.91
CA ASP A 128 4.89 6.98 -19.34
C ASP A 128 3.99 8.19 -19.62
N ASP A 129 2.95 8.44 -18.82
CA ASP A 129 2.09 9.62 -18.98
C ASP A 129 2.80 10.90 -18.51
N MET A 130 3.56 10.82 -17.41
CA MET A 130 4.48 11.87 -16.98
C MET A 130 5.42 12.29 -18.12
N LYS A 131 5.95 11.32 -18.90
CA LYS A 131 6.78 11.58 -20.10
C LYS A 131 6.07 12.49 -21.08
N LYS A 132 4.87 12.07 -21.48
CA LYS A 132 4.10 12.67 -22.56
C LYS A 132 3.72 14.10 -22.21
N LYS A 133 3.55 14.37 -20.91
CA LYS A 133 3.19 15.68 -20.35
C LYS A 133 4.40 16.53 -19.95
N GLY A 134 5.62 16.04 -20.15
CA GLY A 134 6.85 16.81 -19.91
C GLY A 134 7.24 16.95 -18.45
N TYR A 135 6.77 16.06 -17.56
CA TYR A 135 7.26 16.01 -16.19
C TYR A 135 8.68 15.44 -16.19
N GLY A 136 9.61 16.15 -15.53
CA GLY A 136 10.96 15.67 -15.33
C GLY A 136 11.00 14.40 -14.49
N TRP A 137 11.77 13.41 -14.94
CA TRP A 137 12.19 12.24 -14.17
C TRP A 137 13.71 12.11 -14.30
N ASP A 138 14.31 11.33 -13.41
CA ASP A 138 15.74 11.05 -13.47
C ASP A 138 15.98 9.55 -13.75
N TYR A 139 16.31 9.21 -14.99
CA TYR A 139 16.92 7.91 -15.32
C TYR A 139 18.41 8.06 -15.01
N GLY A 140 18.79 7.90 -13.75
CA GLY A 140 20.21 7.80 -13.41
C GLY A 140 20.84 6.68 -14.24
N TYR A 141 21.63 7.10 -15.22
CA TYR A 141 22.51 6.25 -16.04
C TYR A 141 23.65 5.71 -15.20
#